data_AF-A0A934K097-F1
#
_entry.id   AF-A0A934K097-F1
#
_cell.length_a   1.000
_cell.length_b   1.000
_cell.length_c   1.000
_cell.angle_alpha   90.00
_cell.angle_beta   90.00
_cell.angle_gamma   90.00
#
_symmetry.space_group_name_H-M   'P 1'
#
loop_
_entity.id
_entity.type
_entity.pdbx_description
1 polymer ?
#
loop_
_entity_poly.entity_id
_entity_poly.type
_entity_poly.pdbx_seq_one_letter_code
_entity_poly.pdbx_strand_id
1 'polypeptide(L)'
;MPVGFRLLYRLGITPWEHETPTQVKEAAVSAAASPGRALDVGCGTGRDAVFLAENGWTVTGVDAVPRALDTARRRSQAANVEVRWVAGDVTHMQQLDIGDGHDLVLDLGCFHGLSDHGRVLCANGITSVAAPGALLLMMAFQPGRRGPLPRGISEQELANHFGSAWTLQSATVDEGMKLPGPLRNAKPTWYTLRKQAA
;
A
#
# COMPACT_ATOMS: atom_id res chain seq x y z
N MET A 1 3.44 15.64 2.88
CA MET A 1 4.60 14.77 2.56
C MET A 1 5.70 14.89 3.61
N PRO A 2 6.13 13.82 4.29
CA PRO A 2 7.28 13.88 5.19
C PRO A 2 8.58 14.02 4.38
N VAL A 3 9.31 15.11 4.59
CA VAL A 3 10.61 15.44 3.96
C VAL A 3 11.64 14.29 4.04
N GLY A 4 11.48 13.38 5.00
CA GLY A 4 12.37 12.23 5.24
C GLY A 4 12.44 11.22 4.10
N PHE A 5 11.33 10.86 3.45
CA PHE A 5 11.34 9.77 2.44
C PHE A 5 12.13 10.14 1.19
N ARG A 6 12.02 11.39 0.72
CA ARG A 6 12.81 11.89 -0.42
C ARG A 6 14.31 11.83 -0.13
N LEU A 7 14.71 12.14 1.10
CA LEU A 7 16.10 12.08 1.52
C LEU A 7 16.60 10.64 1.61
N LEU A 8 15.82 9.72 2.19
CA LEU A 8 16.19 8.31 2.31
C LEU A 8 16.37 7.64 0.93
N TYR A 9 15.43 7.84 0.00
CA TYR A 9 15.59 7.37 -1.39
C TYR A 9 16.79 8.02 -2.08
N ARG A 10 17.07 9.31 -1.80
CA ARG A 10 18.25 9.98 -2.36
C ARG A 10 19.55 9.34 -1.90
N LEU A 11 19.59 8.93 -0.63
CA LEU A 11 20.73 8.31 0.03
C LEU A 11 20.81 6.78 -0.18
N GLY A 12 19.83 6.17 -0.87
CA GLY A 12 19.78 4.72 -1.09
C GLY A 12 19.43 3.91 0.16
N ILE A 13 18.89 4.54 1.19
CA ILE A 13 18.48 3.88 2.44
C ILE A 13 17.01 3.48 2.29
N THR A 14 16.77 2.23 1.92
CA THR A 14 15.42 1.68 1.71
C THR A 14 15.21 0.41 2.53
N PRO A 15 15.12 0.50 3.87
CA PRO A 15 14.97 -0.64 4.77
C PRO A 15 13.63 -1.39 4.62
N TRP A 16 12.75 -0.94 3.71
CA TRP A 16 11.49 -1.60 3.35
C TRP A 16 11.58 -2.38 2.02
N GLU A 17 12.70 -2.31 1.29
CA GLU A 17 12.94 -3.09 0.08
C GLU A 17 13.38 -4.53 0.46
N HIS A 18 12.47 -5.47 0.28
CA HIS A 18 12.67 -6.91 0.48
C HIS A 18 12.02 -7.69 -0.65
N GLU A 19 11.97 -9.02 -0.58
CA GLU A 19 11.09 -9.80 -1.48
C GLU A 19 9.61 -9.47 -1.27
N THR A 20 8.78 -9.73 -2.28
CA THR A 20 7.32 -9.60 -2.18
C THR A 20 6.80 -10.44 -1.02
N PRO A 21 6.02 -9.87 -0.08
CA PRO A 21 5.52 -10.60 1.08
C PRO A 21 4.58 -11.75 0.68
N THR A 22 4.56 -12.82 1.48
CA THR A 22 3.70 -13.98 1.23
C THR A 22 2.23 -13.60 1.13
N GLN A 23 1.78 -12.65 1.95
CA GLN A 23 0.40 -12.14 1.95
C GLN A 23 0.02 -11.50 0.62
N VAL A 24 0.95 -10.81 -0.04
CA VAL A 24 0.75 -10.25 -1.38
C VAL A 24 0.67 -11.37 -2.41
N LYS A 25 1.54 -12.38 -2.31
CA LYS A 25 1.50 -13.57 -3.19
C LYS A 25 0.18 -14.32 -3.05
N GLU A 26 -0.30 -14.52 -1.83
CA GLU A 26 -1.57 -15.18 -1.53
C GLU A 26 -2.78 -14.37 -2.03
N ALA A 27 -2.77 -13.04 -1.85
CA ALA A 27 -3.80 -12.17 -2.40
C ALA A 27 -3.83 -12.23 -3.94
N ALA A 28 -2.67 -12.25 -4.59
CA ALA A 28 -2.56 -12.38 -6.04
C ALA A 28 -3.11 -13.72 -6.54
N VAL A 29 -2.81 -14.83 -5.84
CA VAL A 29 -3.24 -16.19 -6.19
C VAL A 29 -4.72 -16.44 -5.89
N SER A 30 -5.22 -15.97 -4.74
CA SER A 30 -6.62 -16.20 -4.34
C SER A 30 -7.62 -15.50 -5.27
N ALA A 31 -7.23 -14.40 -5.90
CA ALA A 31 -8.00 -13.73 -6.94
C ALA A 31 -7.63 -14.15 -8.37
N ALA A 32 -6.71 -15.11 -8.56
CA ALA A 32 -6.20 -15.54 -9.86
C ALA A 32 -7.19 -16.31 -10.75
N ALA A 33 -8.40 -16.62 -10.26
CA ALA A 33 -9.45 -17.16 -11.14
C ALA A 33 -9.87 -16.15 -12.23
N SER A 34 -9.72 -14.84 -11.96
CA SER A 34 -9.86 -13.75 -12.93
C SER A 34 -9.16 -12.49 -12.38
N PRO A 35 -7.84 -12.33 -12.58
CA PRO A 35 -7.10 -11.14 -12.16
C PRO A 35 -7.76 -9.87 -12.72
N GLY A 36 -8.08 -8.94 -11.84
CA GLY A 36 -8.74 -7.69 -12.18
C GLY A 36 -7.78 -6.51 -12.20
N ARG A 37 -8.25 -5.37 -11.71
CA ARG A 37 -7.43 -4.15 -11.58
C ARG A 37 -6.85 -4.05 -10.17
N ALA A 38 -5.56 -3.75 -10.07
CA ALA A 38 -4.89 -3.55 -8.79
C ALA A 38 -4.32 -2.13 -8.64
N LEU A 39 -4.44 -1.56 -7.45
CA LEU A 39 -3.82 -0.29 -7.07
C LEU A 39 -2.77 -0.53 -5.98
N ASP A 40 -1.54 -0.08 -6.21
CA ASP A 40 -0.46 -0.07 -5.21
C ASP A 40 -0.24 1.36 -4.68
N VAL A 41 -0.66 1.60 -3.43
CA VAL A 41 -0.67 2.89 -2.76
C VAL A 41 0.66 3.16 -2.07
N GLY A 42 1.39 4.17 -2.56
CA GLY A 42 2.76 4.40 -2.09
C GLY A 42 3.70 3.30 -2.53
N CYS A 43 3.63 2.96 -3.83
CA CYS A 43 4.25 1.77 -4.42
C CYS A 43 5.79 1.76 -4.37
N GLY A 44 6.43 2.86 -3.98
CA GLY A 44 7.88 2.94 -3.87
C GLY A 44 8.59 2.59 -5.17
N THR A 45 9.46 1.59 -5.15
CA THR A 45 10.18 1.13 -6.36
C THR A 45 9.42 0.06 -7.15
N GLY A 46 8.12 -0.10 -6.89
CA GLY A 46 7.20 -0.88 -7.70
C GLY A 46 7.35 -2.39 -7.59
N ARG A 47 7.94 -2.90 -6.50
CA ARG A 47 8.15 -4.34 -6.31
C ARG A 47 6.84 -5.12 -6.43
N ASP A 48 5.87 -4.77 -5.60
CA ASP A 48 4.64 -5.55 -5.46
C ASP A 48 3.73 -5.33 -6.67
N ALA A 49 3.67 -4.10 -7.18
CA ALA A 49 3.01 -3.80 -8.45
C ALA A 49 3.56 -4.60 -9.64
N VAL A 50 4.89 -4.75 -9.78
CA VAL A 50 5.48 -5.58 -10.84
C VAL A 50 5.12 -7.05 -10.65
N PHE A 51 5.22 -7.56 -9.43
CA PHE A 51 4.82 -8.94 -9.13
C PHE A 51 3.35 -9.20 -9.50
N LEU A 52 2.43 -8.29 -9.17
CA LEU A 52 1.02 -8.42 -9.56
C LEU A 52 0.86 -8.43 -11.08
N ALA A 53 1.57 -7.56 -11.80
CA ALA A 53 1.52 -7.53 -13.27
C ALA A 53 2.06 -8.83 -13.91
N GLU A 54 3.12 -9.41 -13.36
CA GLU A 54 3.64 -10.74 -13.77
C GLU A 54 2.59 -11.85 -13.56
N ASN A 55 1.64 -11.65 -12.65
CA ASN A 55 0.55 -12.58 -12.34
C ASN A 55 -0.79 -12.16 -13.01
N GLY A 56 -0.73 -11.35 -14.08
CA GLY A 56 -1.86 -11.06 -14.95
C GLY A 56 -2.78 -9.92 -14.50
N TRP A 57 -2.44 -9.21 -13.43
CA TRP A 57 -3.23 -8.06 -12.97
C TRP A 57 -3.00 -6.83 -13.86
N THR A 58 -4.03 -6.01 -14.03
CA THR A 58 -3.87 -4.65 -14.59
C THR A 58 -3.52 -3.70 -13.45
N VAL A 59 -2.27 -3.25 -13.37
CA VAL A 59 -1.76 -2.57 -12.18
C VAL A 59 -1.55 -1.06 -12.41
N THR A 60 -2.02 -0.27 -11.46
CA THR A 60 -1.65 1.13 -11.27
C THR A 60 -0.83 1.28 -9.99
N GLY A 61 0.37 1.83 -10.07
CA GLY A 61 1.20 2.17 -8.92
C GLY A 61 1.30 3.69 -8.74
N VAL A 62 1.02 4.19 -7.54
CA VAL A 62 1.13 5.62 -7.22
C VAL A 62 2.22 5.86 -6.19
N ASP A 63 3.09 6.84 -6.42
CA ASP A 63 4.06 7.28 -5.42
C ASP A 63 4.41 8.76 -5.61
N ALA A 64 4.69 9.46 -4.52
CA ALA A 64 4.99 10.89 -4.54
C ALA A 64 6.50 11.19 -4.71
N VAL A 65 7.34 10.16 -4.78
CA VAL A 65 8.79 10.23 -4.93
C VAL A 65 9.19 9.85 -6.37
N PRO A 66 9.49 10.83 -7.24
CA PRO A 66 9.80 10.56 -8.65
C PRO A 66 10.95 9.54 -8.85
N ARG A 67 11.98 9.61 -8.02
CA ARG A 67 13.12 8.68 -8.08
C ARG A 67 12.75 7.23 -7.78
N ALA A 68 11.75 7.01 -6.92
CA ALA A 68 11.24 5.66 -6.64
C ALA A 68 10.52 5.13 -7.88
N LEU A 69 9.68 5.96 -8.51
CA LEU A 69 9.00 5.63 -9.78
C LEU A 69 9.97 5.41 -10.96
N ASP A 70 11.10 6.10 -11.02
CA ASP A 70 12.12 5.81 -12.04
C ASP A 70 12.69 4.39 -11.86
N THR A 71 12.84 3.94 -10.62
CA THR A 71 13.23 2.55 -10.32
C THR A 71 12.10 1.59 -10.65
N ALA A 72 10.86 1.94 -10.32
CA ALA A 72 9.67 1.14 -10.65
C ALA A 72 9.53 0.90 -12.16
N ARG A 73 9.72 1.95 -12.98
CA ARG A 73 9.71 1.84 -14.45
C ARG A 73 10.80 0.92 -14.97
N ARG A 74 12.04 1.03 -14.45
CA ARG A 74 13.13 0.11 -14.83
C ARG A 74 12.81 -1.33 -14.43
N ARG A 75 12.20 -1.54 -13.27
CA ARG A 75 11.80 -2.86 -12.77
C ARG A 75 10.74 -3.49 -13.68
N SER A 76 9.68 -2.77 -14.03
CA SER A 76 8.63 -3.28 -14.93
C SER A 76 9.16 -3.57 -16.34
N GLN A 77 10.06 -2.71 -16.85
CA GLN A 77 10.75 -2.96 -18.13
C GLN A 77 11.61 -4.22 -18.10
N ALA A 78 12.39 -4.43 -17.03
CA ALA A 78 13.24 -5.61 -16.90
C ALA A 78 12.43 -6.92 -16.76
N ALA A 79 11.26 -6.86 -16.12
CA ALA A 79 10.32 -7.97 -16.01
C ALA A 79 9.43 -8.16 -17.27
N ASN A 80 9.53 -7.27 -18.26
CA ASN A 80 8.71 -7.28 -19.47
C ASN A 80 7.19 -7.26 -19.18
N VAL A 81 6.77 -6.44 -18.21
CA VAL A 81 5.37 -6.23 -17.83
C VAL A 81 4.99 -4.75 -17.91
N GLU A 82 3.70 -4.49 -18.15
CA GLU A 82 3.16 -3.14 -18.18
C GLU A 82 2.54 -2.78 -16.82
N VAL A 83 2.93 -1.62 -16.28
CA VAL A 83 2.35 -1.05 -15.06
C VAL A 83 2.14 0.44 -15.29
N ARG A 84 0.97 0.95 -14.92
CA ARG A 84 0.65 2.37 -14.97
C ARG A 84 1.25 3.08 -13.75
N TRP A 85 2.35 3.81 -13.96
CA TRP A 85 3.03 4.55 -12.90
C TRP A 85 2.58 6.00 -12.82
N VAL A 86 1.97 6.40 -11.70
CA VAL A 86 1.43 7.75 -11.47
C VAL A 86 2.24 8.45 -10.38
N ALA A 87 2.81 9.61 -10.71
CA ALA A 87 3.48 10.47 -9.74
C ALA A 87 2.46 11.35 -9.04
N GLY A 88 2.28 11.19 -7.73
CA GLY A 88 1.28 11.97 -7.00
C GLY A 88 1.20 11.70 -5.50
N ASP A 89 0.56 12.61 -4.78
CA ASP A 89 0.29 12.47 -3.34
C ASP A 89 -1.03 11.69 -3.15
N VAL A 90 -0.94 10.57 -2.44
CA VAL A 90 -2.08 9.68 -2.14
C VAL A 90 -3.19 10.36 -1.33
N THR A 91 -2.91 11.50 -0.69
CA THR A 91 -3.93 12.30 -0.01
C THR A 91 -4.76 13.15 -0.98
N HIS A 92 -4.45 13.12 -2.27
CA HIS A 92 -5.16 13.83 -3.34
C HIS A 92 -5.47 12.90 -4.52
N MET A 93 -5.74 11.62 -4.27
CA MET A 93 -5.97 10.60 -5.32
C MET A 93 -7.01 11.01 -6.37
N GLN A 94 -8.06 11.76 -6.00
CA GLN A 94 -9.11 12.18 -6.94
C GLN A 94 -8.59 13.13 -8.03
N GLN A 95 -7.42 13.74 -7.83
CA GLN A 95 -6.76 14.61 -8.81
C GLN A 95 -5.76 13.85 -9.69
N LEU A 96 -5.54 12.57 -9.39
CA LEU A 96 -4.59 11.71 -10.06
C LEU A 96 -5.33 10.80 -11.04
N ASP A 97 -4.69 10.53 -12.18
CA ASP A 97 -5.25 9.64 -13.19
C ASP A 97 -4.98 8.17 -12.80
N ILE A 98 -5.67 7.72 -11.74
CA ILE A 98 -5.61 6.37 -11.16
C ILE A 98 -6.61 5.44 -11.87
N GLY A 99 -7.72 5.99 -12.36
CA GLY A 99 -8.88 5.23 -12.78
C GLY A 99 -9.68 4.68 -11.60
N ASP A 100 -10.76 3.96 -11.90
CA ASP A 100 -11.68 3.35 -10.94
C ASP A 100 -11.70 1.82 -11.06
N GLY A 101 -12.57 1.17 -10.27
CA GLY A 101 -12.82 -0.26 -10.40
C GLY A 101 -11.65 -1.14 -9.98
N HIS A 102 -10.83 -0.71 -9.01
CA HIS A 102 -9.74 -1.54 -8.50
C HIS A 102 -10.30 -2.64 -7.58
N ASP A 103 -10.12 -3.89 -7.96
CA ASP A 103 -10.55 -5.09 -7.23
C ASP A 103 -9.61 -5.41 -6.07
N LEU A 104 -8.33 -5.06 -6.20
CA LEU A 104 -7.30 -5.20 -5.18
C LEU A 104 -6.63 -3.85 -4.94
N VAL A 105 -6.51 -3.47 -3.67
CA VAL A 105 -5.72 -2.32 -3.24
C VAL A 105 -4.65 -2.79 -2.27
N LEU A 106 -3.40 -2.44 -2.52
CA LEU A 106 -2.27 -2.65 -1.62
C LEU A 106 -1.89 -1.33 -0.96
N ASP A 107 -1.68 -1.34 0.35
CA ASP A 107 -0.98 -0.28 1.09
C ASP A 107 0.04 -0.93 2.03
N LEU A 108 1.31 -0.94 1.62
CA LEU A 108 2.36 -1.67 2.35
C LEU A 108 3.24 -0.73 3.17
N GLY A 109 2.59 0.11 3.98
CA GLY A 109 3.26 1.01 4.93
C GLY A 109 3.19 2.49 4.55
N CYS A 110 2.34 2.86 3.59
CA CYS A 110 2.10 4.25 3.26
C CYS A 110 1.13 4.89 4.27
N PHE A 111 -0.02 4.25 4.50
CA PHE A 111 -1.12 4.78 5.30
C PHE A 111 -0.70 5.19 6.72
N HIS A 112 0.07 4.33 7.40
CA HIS A 112 0.48 4.60 8.78
C HIS A 112 1.46 5.77 8.91
N GLY A 113 2.14 6.14 7.82
CA GLY A 113 3.08 7.26 7.77
C GLY A 113 2.42 8.60 7.51
N LEU A 114 1.13 8.62 7.14
CA LEU A 114 0.36 9.83 6.93
C LEU A 114 -0.04 10.48 8.26
N SER A 115 -0.22 11.80 8.22
CA SER A 115 -0.87 12.55 9.31
C SER A 115 -2.32 12.12 9.48
N ASP A 116 -2.94 12.44 10.61
CA ASP A 116 -4.33 12.07 10.87
C ASP A 116 -5.29 12.60 9.80
N HIS A 117 -5.09 13.84 9.35
CA HIS A 117 -5.86 14.40 8.24
C HIS A 117 -5.55 13.70 6.90
N GLY A 118 -4.27 13.37 6.64
CA GLY A 118 -3.86 12.63 5.45
C GLY A 118 -4.48 11.24 5.39
N ARG A 119 -4.63 10.55 6.52
CA ARG A 119 -5.30 9.24 6.61
C ARG A 119 -6.77 9.32 6.20
N VAL A 120 -7.48 10.37 6.63
CA VAL A 120 -8.87 10.63 6.19
C VAL A 120 -8.93 10.82 4.67
N LEU A 121 -8.06 11.66 4.11
CA LEU A 121 -8.04 11.93 2.69
C LEU A 121 -7.68 10.69 1.85
N CYS A 122 -6.66 9.94 2.29
CA CYS A 122 -6.23 8.71 1.63
C CYS A 122 -7.32 7.62 1.67
N ALA A 123 -7.97 7.41 2.83
CA ALA A 123 -9.06 6.44 2.94
C ALA A 123 -10.24 6.79 2.03
N ASN A 124 -10.60 8.08 1.93
CA ASN A 124 -11.62 8.56 0.98
C ASN A 124 -11.20 8.33 -0.48
N GLY A 125 -9.94 8.60 -0.80
CA GLY A 125 -9.35 8.34 -2.12
C GLY A 125 -9.44 6.86 -2.51
N ILE A 126 -8.90 5.96 -1.68
CA ILE A 126 -8.98 4.50 -1.85
C ILE A 126 -10.43 4.06 -2.03
N THR A 127 -11.33 4.53 -1.17
CA THR A 127 -12.74 4.18 -1.25
C THR A 127 -13.38 4.59 -2.58
N SER A 128 -13.00 5.75 -3.12
CA SER A 128 -13.57 6.26 -4.38
C SER A 128 -13.13 5.47 -5.62
N VAL A 129 -11.91 4.94 -5.64
CA VAL A 129 -11.33 4.23 -6.80
C VAL A 129 -11.49 2.71 -6.74
N ALA A 130 -11.86 2.17 -5.58
CA ALA A 130 -12.05 0.74 -5.36
C ALA A 130 -13.40 0.25 -5.93
N ALA A 131 -13.41 -0.92 -6.57
CA ALA A 131 -14.63 -1.59 -7.01
C ALA A 131 -15.51 -2.00 -5.83
N PRO A 132 -16.85 -2.12 -5.99
CA PRO A 132 -17.69 -2.82 -5.02
C PRO A 132 -17.13 -4.22 -4.76
N GLY A 133 -17.03 -4.63 -3.49
CA GLY A 133 -16.39 -5.90 -3.16
C GLY A 133 -14.87 -5.91 -3.27
N ALA A 134 -14.18 -4.78 -3.44
CA ALA A 134 -12.71 -4.76 -3.49
C ALA A 134 -12.07 -5.28 -2.20
N LEU A 135 -10.90 -5.90 -2.34
CA LEU A 135 -10.01 -6.27 -1.25
C LEU A 135 -8.97 -5.16 -1.03
N LEU A 136 -8.84 -4.69 0.21
CA LEU A 136 -7.71 -3.86 0.63
C LEU A 136 -6.81 -4.70 1.55
N LEU A 137 -5.58 -4.93 1.11
CA LEU A 137 -4.52 -5.54 1.90
C LEU A 137 -3.56 -4.45 2.38
N MET A 138 -3.49 -4.25 3.68
CA MET A 138 -2.65 -3.22 4.29
C MET A 138 -1.64 -3.81 5.25
N MET A 139 -0.39 -3.36 5.17
CA MET A 139 0.61 -3.59 6.22
C MET A 139 0.81 -2.31 7.01
N ALA A 140 0.54 -2.37 8.31
CA ALA A 140 0.81 -1.25 9.20
C ALA A 140 1.29 -1.67 10.59
N PHE A 141 2.03 -0.78 11.25
CA PHE A 141 2.39 -1.00 12.65
C PHE A 141 1.20 -0.74 13.58
N GLN A 142 1.00 -1.59 14.58
CA GLN A 142 0.10 -1.27 15.70
C GLN A 142 0.57 -0.01 16.46
N PRO A 143 -0.32 0.65 17.23
CA PRO A 143 0.03 1.84 17.99
C PRO A 143 1.23 1.62 18.91
N GLY A 144 2.15 2.58 18.98
CA GLY A 144 3.29 2.50 19.87
C GLY A 144 4.12 3.77 19.92
N ARG A 145 4.81 3.99 21.05
CA ARG A 145 5.71 5.15 21.25
C ARG A 145 7.04 4.90 20.55
N ARG A 146 7.31 5.61 19.45
CA ARG A 146 8.50 5.40 18.61
C ARG A 146 9.19 6.71 18.19
N GLY A 147 9.04 7.77 18.99
CA GLY A 147 9.63 9.08 18.70
C GLY A 147 9.18 9.64 17.34
N PRO A 148 10.10 9.95 16.40
CA PRO A 148 9.75 10.50 15.09
C PRO A 148 9.21 9.47 14.09
N LEU A 149 9.22 8.17 14.44
CA LEU A 149 8.71 7.09 13.58
C LEU A 149 7.17 7.05 13.61
N PRO A 150 6.54 6.41 12.61
CA PRO A 150 5.08 6.29 12.57
C PRO A 150 4.49 5.80 13.88
N ARG A 151 3.48 6.54 14.37
CA ARG A 151 2.75 6.20 15.61
C ARG A 151 1.99 4.87 15.51
N GLY A 152 1.84 4.35 14.30
CA GLY A 152 1.02 3.18 13.99
C GLY A 152 -0.46 3.54 13.85
N ILE A 153 -1.30 2.51 13.79
CA ILE A 153 -2.74 2.63 13.69
C ILE A 153 -3.42 1.44 14.39
N SER A 154 -4.45 1.72 15.18
CA SER A 154 -5.29 0.68 15.78
C SER A 154 -6.36 0.18 14.80
N GLU A 155 -6.89 -1.01 15.05
CA GLU A 155 -8.04 -1.54 14.30
C GLU A 155 -9.24 -0.60 14.36
N GLN A 156 -9.50 0.02 15.53
CA GLN A 156 -10.59 0.97 15.69
C GLN A 156 -10.38 2.23 14.83
N GLU A 157 -9.17 2.79 14.81
CA GLU A 157 -8.85 3.94 13.96
C GLU A 157 -8.98 3.58 12.48
N LEU A 158 -8.53 2.38 12.09
CA LEU A 158 -8.66 1.89 10.73
C LEU A 158 -10.14 1.77 10.32
N ALA A 159 -10.96 1.14 11.17
CA ALA A 159 -12.40 1.02 10.97
C ALA A 159 -13.08 2.40 10.88
N ASN A 160 -12.67 3.37 11.70
CA ASN A 160 -13.21 4.73 11.67
C ASN A 160 -12.86 5.47 10.37
N HIS A 161 -11.65 5.28 9.84
CA HIS A 161 -11.22 5.94 8.61
C HIS A 161 -11.92 5.39 7.37
N PHE A 162 -12.11 4.08 7.29
CA PHE A 162 -12.78 3.45 6.14
C PHE A 162 -14.31 3.42 6.28
N GLY A 163 -14.82 3.61 7.51
CA GLY A 163 -16.25 3.74 7.80
C GLY A 163 -17.07 2.50 7.43
N SER A 164 -18.38 2.67 7.25
CA SER A 164 -19.30 1.58 6.91
C SER A 164 -19.14 1.05 5.48
N ALA A 165 -18.38 1.73 4.62
CA ALA A 165 -18.10 1.28 3.26
C ALA A 165 -17.21 0.03 3.23
N TRP A 166 -16.48 -0.25 4.32
CA TRP A 166 -15.55 -1.36 4.42
C TRP A 166 -15.78 -2.17 5.70
N THR A 167 -15.39 -3.42 5.66
CA THR A 167 -15.36 -4.31 6.83
C THR A 167 -13.96 -4.87 7.01
N LEU A 168 -13.42 -4.71 8.21
CA LEU A 168 -12.19 -5.37 8.63
C LEU A 168 -12.46 -6.87 8.78
N GLN A 169 -11.79 -7.69 7.98
CA GLN A 169 -11.93 -9.14 7.99
C GLN A 169 -10.90 -9.81 8.91
N SER A 170 -9.67 -9.30 8.92
CA SER A 170 -8.61 -9.82 9.78
C SER A 170 -7.57 -8.75 10.12
N ALA A 171 -6.92 -8.96 11.26
CA ALA A 171 -5.75 -8.24 11.72
C ALA A 171 -4.76 -9.27 12.29
N THR A 172 -3.64 -9.48 11.61
CA THR A 172 -2.67 -10.54 11.96
C THR A 172 -1.28 -9.94 12.11
N VAL A 173 -0.70 -10.05 13.30
CA VAL A 173 0.67 -9.60 13.56
C VAL A 173 1.65 -10.48 12.77
N ASP A 174 2.59 -9.84 12.09
CA ASP A 174 3.66 -10.53 11.39
C ASP A 174 4.84 -10.77 12.35
N GLU A 175 4.79 -11.91 13.03
CA GLU A 175 5.86 -12.35 13.95
C GLU A 175 7.16 -12.70 13.21
N GLY A 176 7.11 -12.89 11.89
CA GLY A 176 8.26 -13.26 11.06
C GLY A 176 9.04 -12.07 10.50
N MET A 177 8.44 -10.88 10.48
CA MET A 177 9.05 -9.68 9.92
C MET A 177 10.22 -9.19 10.79
N LYS A 178 11.43 -9.29 10.24
CA LYS A 178 12.65 -8.80 10.92
C LYS A 178 12.76 -7.28 10.77
N LEU A 179 12.55 -6.56 11.87
CA LEU A 179 12.63 -5.10 11.91
C LEU A 179 14.00 -4.60 12.40
N PRO A 180 14.50 -3.47 11.86
CA PRO A 180 15.74 -2.86 12.32
C PRO A 180 15.61 -2.36 13.76
N GLY A 181 16.75 -2.17 14.45
CA GLY A 181 16.82 -1.87 15.89
C GLY A 181 15.81 -0.84 16.44
N PRO A 182 15.62 0.34 15.81
CA PRO A 182 14.63 1.35 16.25
C PRO A 182 13.16 0.87 16.19
N LEU A 183 12.87 -0.13 15.37
CA LEU A 183 11.55 -0.72 15.16
C LEU A 183 11.43 -2.13 15.75
N ARG A 184 12.44 -2.65 16.47
CA ARG A 184 12.46 -4.04 16.98
C ARG A 184 11.25 -4.44 17.84
N ASN A 185 10.62 -3.46 18.50
CA ASN A 185 9.44 -3.65 19.35
C ASN A 185 8.14 -3.21 18.65
N ALA A 186 8.22 -2.78 17.39
CA ALA A 186 7.02 -2.52 16.61
C ALA A 186 6.35 -3.85 16.26
N LYS A 187 5.03 -3.80 16.13
CA LYS A 187 4.22 -4.95 15.75
C LYS A 187 3.70 -4.69 14.34
N PRO A 188 4.41 -5.13 13.29
CA PRO A 188 3.89 -5.07 11.93
C PRO A 188 2.66 -5.97 11.88
N THR A 189 1.61 -5.50 11.24
CA THR A 189 0.30 -6.18 11.23
C THR A 189 -0.30 -6.06 9.86
N TRP A 190 -0.77 -7.19 9.36
CA TRP A 190 -1.53 -7.30 8.13
C TRP A 190 -3.00 -7.13 8.43
N TYR A 191 -3.61 -6.15 7.78
CA TYR A 191 -5.03 -5.88 7.85
C TYR A 191 -5.65 -6.19 6.50
N THR A 192 -6.72 -6.97 6.52
CA THR A 192 -7.50 -7.28 5.33
C THR A 192 -8.87 -6.65 5.48
N LEU A 193 -9.25 -5.76 4.57
CA LEU A 193 -10.55 -5.12 4.53
C LEU A 193 -11.27 -5.48 3.24
N ARG A 194 -12.59 -5.63 3.32
CA ARG A 194 -13.46 -5.85 2.16
C ARG A 194 -14.40 -4.67 2.00
N LYS A 195 -14.45 -4.07 0.81
CA LYS A 195 -15.46 -3.06 0.49
C LYS A 195 -16.82 -3.73 0.36
N GLN A 196 -17.87 -3.10 0.87
CA GLN A 196 -19.23 -3.60 0.70
C GLN A 196 -19.56 -3.72 -0.81
N ALA A 197 -20.22 -4.82 -1.18
CA ALA A 197 -20.88 -4.91 -2.47
C ALA A 197 -22.18 -4.10 -2.35
N ALA A 198 -22.41 -3.16 -3.26
CA ALA A 198 -23.67 -2.43 -3.33
C ALA A 198 -24.81 -3.36 -3.74
#